data_AF-A0A2C6E5Z7-F1
#
_entry.id   AF-A0A2C6E5Z7-F1
#
_cell.length_a   1.000
_cell.length_b   1.000
_cell.length_c   1.000
_cell.angle_alpha   90.00
_cell.angle_beta   90.00
_cell.angle_gamma   90.00
#
_symmetry.space_group_name_H-M   'P 1'
#
loop_
_entity.id
_entity.type
_entity.pdbx_description
1 polymer ?
#
loop_
_entity_poly.entity_id
_entity_poly.type
_entity_poly.pdbx_seq_one_letter_code
_entity_poly.pdbx_strand_id
1 'polypeptide(L)'
;MKNTIMTPILLCASLFTSAQEAYISSYGNAWVNNDIDASRQYITQSGIAPWQDKQLRFNHYFYANNVGTYTLYLHLEKPSAPSTLLVTHNNKQVTLILDRQSPTKVKVGDFAVTQVGYQTVQIAGDTLAKGRNSAFPAITGLSLDGEAMTPAPNYVKEDFYWGRRGPSVHLSYTVPDKKDYNWFYNEVTVPSGYDPQGSYFMANGFGEGYFGIQVNSPTERRVLFSVWSPYQTDDPSTIPDNLKIKLLDKGEGVYVGEFGNEGSGGQSYLRYNWQPDTTYRFLVNIEPSTTYEGHTEYRGYFYAPETGQWKLIAAFSRPETNTYVARPHSFLENFLPEAGQFERKAFYNRQFLRDTQGNWVELNQAKFTYDATARKGSRLDYQGGEEQNRFYLRNTGFFTGPTPYLSEFTRPSSNDAPVIPWQSLQAHP
;
A
#
# COMPACT_ATOMS: atom_id res chain seq x y z
N MET A 1 -57.39 -54.36 -9.25
CA MET A 1 -56.48 -53.81 -8.23
C MET A 1 -55.13 -54.51 -8.32
N LYS A 2 -54.14 -53.88 -8.97
CA LYS A 2 -52.71 -54.19 -8.81
C LYS A 2 -51.99 -52.85 -8.86
N ASN A 3 -51.58 -52.36 -7.69
CA ASN A 3 -50.81 -51.13 -7.54
C ASN A 3 -49.35 -51.44 -7.82
N THR A 4 -48.81 -50.89 -8.90
CA THR A 4 -47.37 -50.90 -9.17
C THR A 4 -46.78 -49.64 -8.55
N ILE A 5 -45.99 -49.81 -7.48
CA ILE A 5 -45.24 -48.73 -6.84
C ILE A 5 -44.01 -48.46 -7.70
N MET A 6 -43.90 -47.24 -8.24
CA MET A 6 -42.74 -46.78 -8.99
C MET A 6 -41.87 -45.92 -8.06
N THR A 7 -40.70 -46.41 -7.69
CA THR A 7 -39.71 -45.68 -6.89
C THR A 7 -38.93 -44.73 -7.80
N PRO A 8 -38.82 -43.42 -7.51
CA PRO A 8 -37.98 -42.53 -8.30
C PRO A 8 -36.50 -42.77 -7.92
N ILE A 9 -35.70 -43.12 -8.93
CA ILE A 9 -34.24 -43.08 -8.82
C ILE A 9 -33.82 -41.60 -8.88
N LEU A 10 -33.34 -41.07 -7.77
CA LEU A 10 -32.75 -39.74 -7.70
C LEU A 10 -31.36 -39.81 -8.33
N LEU A 11 -31.25 -39.39 -9.60
CA LEU A 11 -29.97 -39.26 -10.29
C LEU A 11 -29.29 -37.97 -9.79
N CYS A 12 -28.38 -38.08 -8.82
CA CYS A 12 -27.50 -36.97 -8.45
C CYS A 12 -26.54 -36.70 -9.62
N ALA A 13 -26.91 -35.74 -10.48
CA ALA A 13 -25.98 -35.16 -11.43
C ALA A 13 -24.99 -34.29 -10.64
N SER A 14 -23.79 -34.81 -10.40
CA SER A 14 -22.64 -34.00 -9.99
C SER A 14 -22.32 -33.04 -11.13
N LEU A 15 -22.73 -31.77 -10.98
CA LEU A 15 -22.26 -30.69 -11.83
C LEU A 15 -20.76 -30.52 -11.58
N PHE A 16 -19.93 -31.15 -12.41
CA PHE A 16 -18.53 -30.78 -12.52
C PHE A 16 -18.49 -29.40 -13.18
N THR A 17 -18.40 -28.34 -12.38
CA THR A 17 -17.96 -27.05 -12.88
C THR A 17 -16.53 -27.22 -13.37
N SER A 18 -16.31 -27.26 -14.69
CA SER A 18 -14.96 -27.22 -15.23
C SER A 18 -14.34 -25.90 -14.78
N ALA A 19 -13.25 -25.97 -14.00
CA ALA A 19 -12.50 -24.81 -13.59
C ALA A 19 -12.10 -24.01 -14.84
N GLN A 20 -12.53 -22.75 -14.92
CA GLN A 20 -12.11 -21.87 -16.00
C GLN A 20 -10.62 -21.56 -15.79
N GLU A 21 -9.80 -21.87 -16.79
CA GLU A 21 -8.36 -21.57 -16.78
C GLU A 21 -8.13 -20.10 -16.41
N ALA A 22 -7.45 -19.84 -15.29
CA ALA A 22 -7.22 -18.48 -14.81
C ALA A 22 -6.08 -17.85 -15.61
N TYR A 23 -6.38 -16.82 -16.41
CA TYR A 23 -5.38 -15.98 -17.07
C TYR A 23 -4.97 -14.82 -16.16
N ILE A 24 -3.67 -14.72 -15.89
CA ILE A 24 -3.10 -13.72 -14.98
C ILE A 24 -2.15 -12.82 -15.77
N SER A 25 -2.65 -11.62 -16.11
CA SER A 25 -1.91 -10.64 -16.89
C SER A 25 -0.60 -10.24 -16.20
N SER A 26 0.50 -10.24 -16.95
CA SER A 26 1.79 -9.74 -16.49
C SER A 26 1.75 -8.24 -16.18
N TYR A 27 0.88 -7.46 -16.81
CA TYR A 27 0.81 -6.01 -16.57
C TYR A 27 0.47 -5.72 -15.10
N GLY A 28 -0.53 -6.40 -14.56
CA GLY A 28 -0.99 -6.22 -13.18
C GLY A 28 -0.17 -6.95 -12.13
N ASN A 29 0.57 -7.98 -12.53
CA ASN A 29 1.05 -9.00 -11.60
C ASN A 29 2.54 -9.35 -11.76
N ALA A 30 3.29 -8.61 -12.59
CA ALA A 30 4.73 -8.79 -12.74
C ALA A 30 5.55 -7.52 -12.45
N TRP A 31 6.77 -7.74 -12.00
CA TRP A 31 7.79 -6.73 -11.73
C TRP A 31 9.17 -7.24 -12.14
N VAL A 32 10.09 -6.34 -12.49
CA VAL A 32 11.52 -6.68 -12.52
C VAL A 32 11.99 -6.82 -11.08
N ASN A 33 12.55 -7.98 -10.75
CA ASN A 33 12.94 -8.38 -9.41
C ASN A 33 13.84 -7.33 -8.75
N ASN A 34 13.36 -6.74 -7.65
CA ASN A 34 14.07 -5.74 -6.85
C ASN A 34 14.55 -4.50 -7.62
N ASP A 35 13.86 -4.12 -8.71
CA ASP A 35 14.22 -2.95 -9.51
C ASP A 35 12.98 -2.14 -9.93
N ILE A 36 12.85 -0.93 -9.39
CA ILE A 36 11.73 0.00 -9.65
C ILE A 36 11.83 0.58 -11.06
N ASP A 37 13.01 1.00 -11.50
CA ASP A 37 13.19 1.70 -12.77
C ASP A 37 13.08 0.73 -13.94
N ALA A 38 13.67 -0.45 -13.81
CA ALA A 38 13.48 -1.51 -14.80
C ALA A 38 12.01 -2.00 -14.81
N SER A 39 11.33 -2.06 -13.66
CA SER A 39 9.88 -2.36 -13.64
C SER A 39 9.07 -1.32 -14.40
N ARG A 40 9.43 -0.03 -14.31
CA ARG A 40 8.79 1.05 -15.08
C ARG A 40 9.03 0.89 -16.58
N GLN A 41 10.23 0.48 -16.96
CA GLN A 41 10.63 0.32 -18.35
C GLN A 41 9.99 -0.90 -19.02
N TYR A 42 9.98 -2.05 -18.34
CA TYR A 42 9.67 -3.33 -18.98
C TYR A 42 8.26 -3.85 -18.69
N ILE A 43 7.55 -3.34 -17.67
CA ILE A 43 6.16 -3.77 -17.40
C ILE A 43 5.18 -2.79 -18.04
N THR A 44 4.66 -3.17 -19.19
CA THR A 44 3.75 -2.37 -20.02
C THR A 44 2.31 -2.89 -19.93
N GLN A 45 1.35 -2.16 -20.50
CA GLN A 45 -0.06 -2.58 -20.55
C GLN A 45 -0.27 -3.94 -21.26
N SER A 46 0.63 -4.30 -22.18
CA SER A 46 0.62 -5.61 -22.86
C SER A 46 1.32 -6.73 -22.08
N GLY A 47 1.93 -6.43 -20.93
CA GLY A 47 2.72 -7.36 -20.12
C GLY A 47 4.20 -7.01 -20.06
N ILE A 48 5.05 -8.01 -19.86
CA ILE A 48 6.51 -7.84 -19.90
C ILE A 48 6.91 -7.60 -21.36
N ALA A 49 7.48 -6.44 -21.64
CA ALA A 49 7.96 -6.06 -22.97
C ALA A 49 9.15 -6.95 -23.39
N PRO A 50 9.42 -7.12 -24.70
CA PRO A 50 10.61 -7.82 -25.17
C PRO A 50 11.88 -7.20 -24.57
N TRP A 51 12.84 -8.03 -24.17
CA TRP A 51 14.09 -7.57 -23.56
C TRP A 51 15.31 -8.32 -24.11
N GLN A 52 16.51 -7.80 -23.86
CA GLN A 52 17.76 -8.41 -24.30
C GLN A 52 18.71 -8.75 -23.15
N ASP A 53 18.63 -8.00 -22.05
CA ASP A 53 19.53 -8.18 -20.93
C ASP A 53 19.24 -9.48 -20.17
N LYS A 54 20.24 -10.36 -20.16
CA LYS A 54 20.19 -11.67 -19.49
C LYS A 54 20.32 -11.58 -17.98
N GLN A 55 20.65 -10.42 -17.43
CA GLN A 55 20.70 -10.21 -15.98
C GLN A 55 19.31 -9.90 -15.40
N LEU A 56 18.38 -9.42 -16.21
CA LEU A 56 17.02 -9.15 -15.75
C LEU A 56 16.31 -10.44 -15.31
N ARG A 57 15.58 -10.32 -14.21
CA ARG A 57 14.69 -11.35 -13.66
C ARG A 57 13.34 -10.72 -13.46
N PHE A 58 12.28 -11.38 -13.88
CA PHE A 58 10.91 -10.91 -13.70
C PHE A 58 10.22 -11.82 -12.70
N ASN A 59 9.61 -11.27 -11.67
CA ASN A 59 8.77 -12.03 -10.75
C ASN A 59 7.31 -11.77 -11.11
N HIS A 60 6.54 -12.86 -11.24
CA HIS A 60 5.10 -12.83 -11.45
C HIS A 60 4.41 -13.48 -10.25
N TYR A 61 3.38 -12.84 -9.73
CA TYR A 61 2.78 -13.18 -8.43
C TYR A 61 1.29 -13.55 -8.56
N PHE A 62 0.87 -14.53 -7.77
CA PHE A 62 -0.54 -14.85 -7.56
C PHE A 62 -0.73 -15.49 -6.19
N TYR A 63 -1.91 -15.39 -5.60
CA TYR A 63 -2.22 -16.01 -4.32
C TYR A 63 -3.02 -17.29 -4.53
N ALA A 64 -2.45 -18.43 -4.15
CA ALA A 64 -3.13 -19.71 -4.22
C ALA A 64 -4.00 -19.92 -2.98
N ASN A 65 -5.30 -20.19 -3.20
CA ASN A 65 -6.29 -20.37 -2.14
C ASN A 65 -6.47 -21.83 -1.71
N ASN A 66 -5.84 -22.77 -2.41
CA ASN A 66 -5.93 -24.19 -2.13
C ASN A 66 -4.56 -24.86 -2.32
N VAL A 67 -4.33 -25.93 -1.57
CA VAL A 67 -3.19 -26.84 -1.77
C VAL A 67 -3.52 -27.84 -2.88
N GLY A 68 -2.49 -28.49 -3.44
CA GLY A 68 -2.66 -29.51 -4.48
C GLY A 68 -1.83 -29.23 -5.72
N THR A 69 -2.07 -29.97 -6.79
CA THR A 69 -1.29 -29.87 -8.03
C THR A 69 -1.94 -28.96 -9.07
N TYR A 70 -1.11 -28.36 -9.93
CA TYR A 70 -1.55 -27.60 -11.09
C TYR A 70 -0.48 -27.57 -12.19
N THR A 71 -0.90 -27.31 -13.42
CA THR A 71 -0.06 -27.03 -14.57
C THR A 71 0.11 -25.52 -14.73
N LEU A 72 1.34 -25.08 -14.94
CA LEU A 72 1.67 -23.69 -15.27
C LEU A 72 1.97 -23.55 -16.77
N TYR A 73 1.36 -22.55 -17.39
CA TYR A 73 1.64 -22.12 -18.76
C TYR A 73 2.12 -20.67 -18.79
N LEU A 74 3.06 -20.39 -19.69
CA LEU A 74 3.53 -19.05 -20.02
C LEU A 74 2.85 -18.59 -21.31
N HIS A 75 2.28 -17.38 -21.33
CA HIS A 75 1.77 -16.74 -22.54
C HIS A 75 2.78 -15.73 -23.05
N LEU A 76 3.19 -15.89 -24.31
CA LEU A 76 4.23 -15.11 -24.98
C LEU A 76 3.77 -14.65 -26.36
N GLU A 77 4.31 -13.51 -26.78
CA GLU A 77 4.29 -13.14 -28.20
C GLU A 77 5.21 -14.04 -29.03
N LYS A 78 5.00 -14.07 -30.35
CA LYS A 78 5.79 -14.92 -31.24
C LYS A 78 7.29 -14.58 -31.15
N PRO A 79 8.18 -15.55 -30.85
CA PRO A 79 9.60 -15.28 -30.75
C PRO A 79 10.20 -14.76 -32.06
N SER A 80 10.96 -13.66 -31.99
CA SER A 80 11.63 -13.08 -33.17
C SER A 80 12.91 -13.84 -33.55
N ALA A 81 13.53 -14.51 -32.58
CA ALA A 81 14.77 -15.28 -32.72
C ALA A 81 14.77 -16.51 -31.79
N PRO A 82 15.57 -17.54 -32.11
CA PRO A 82 15.82 -18.62 -31.18
C PRO A 82 16.37 -18.10 -29.85
N SER A 83 15.80 -18.56 -28.74
CA SER A 83 16.19 -18.16 -27.40
C SER A 83 15.89 -19.24 -26.38
N THR A 84 16.41 -19.07 -25.18
CA THR A 84 16.10 -19.92 -24.03
C THR A 84 15.65 -19.04 -22.87
N LEU A 85 14.50 -19.39 -22.28
CA LEU A 85 14.04 -18.81 -21.02
C LEU A 85 14.27 -19.80 -19.88
N LEU A 86 14.57 -19.28 -18.69
CA LEU A 86 14.57 -20.03 -17.45
C LEU A 86 13.38 -19.58 -16.62
N VAL A 87 12.51 -20.52 -16.27
CA VAL A 87 11.36 -20.29 -15.38
C VAL A 87 11.61 -21.03 -14.07
N THR A 88 11.71 -20.29 -12.96
CA THR A 88 11.95 -20.83 -11.63
C THR A 88 10.69 -20.68 -10.78
N HIS A 89 10.20 -21.78 -10.23
CA HIS A 89 9.03 -21.82 -9.37
C HIS A 89 9.09 -23.02 -8.42
N ASN A 90 8.75 -22.83 -7.13
CA ASN A 90 8.85 -23.85 -6.07
C ASN A 90 10.20 -24.60 -6.04
N ASN A 91 11.30 -23.83 -6.07
CA ASN A 91 12.69 -24.33 -6.13
C ASN A 91 13.03 -25.22 -7.33
N LYS A 92 12.13 -25.32 -8.32
CA LYS A 92 12.36 -26.02 -9.57
C LYS A 92 12.61 -25.01 -10.67
N GLN A 93 13.70 -25.21 -11.42
CA GLN A 93 13.98 -24.44 -12.62
C GLN A 93 13.64 -25.27 -13.86
N VAL A 94 12.93 -24.64 -14.80
CA VAL A 94 12.55 -25.21 -16.09
C VAL A 94 13.19 -24.38 -17.20
N THR A 95 13.85 -25.07 -18.13
CA THR A 95 14.42 -24.46 -19.34
C THR A 95 13.43 -24.56 -20.50
N LEU A 96 13.00 -23.43 -21.04
CA LEU A 96 12.15 -23.35 -22.23
C LEU A 96 12.99 -22.96 -23.44
N ILE A 97 13.14 -23.89 -24.39
CA ILE A 97 13.81 -23.63 -25.67
C ILE A 97 12.77 -23.11 -26.65
N LEU A 98 12.99 -21.90 -27.17
CA LEU A 98 12.05 -21.19 -28.02
C LEU A 98 12.66 -20.92 -29.39
N ASP A 99 11.81 -21.00 -30.41
CA ASP A 99 12.10 -20.64 -31.79
C ASP A 99 10.90 -19.94 -32.44
N ARG A 100 11.00 -19.59 -33.73
CA ARG A 100 9.94 -18.88 -34.44
C ARG A 100 8.65 -19.70 -34.62
N GLN A 101 8.73 -21.02 -34.48
CA GLN A 101 7.58 -21.93 -34.63
C GLN A 101 6.90 -22.22 -33.29
N SER A 102 7.58 -21.93 -32.18
CA SER A 102 7.07 -22.15 -30.83
C SER A 102 5.67 -21.52 -30.63
N PRO A 103 4.77 -22.20 -29.90
CA PRO A 103 3.43 -21.69 -29.66
C PRO A 103 3.46 -20.45 -28.75
N THR A 104 2.40 -19.64 -28.78
CA THR A 104 2.24 -18.47 -27.90
C THR A 104 1.80 -18.85 -26.49
N LYS A 105 1.36 -20.09 -26.27
CA LYS A 105 1.11 -20.69 -24.95
C LYS A 105 2.04 -21.87 -24.78
N VAL A 106 3.00 -21.77 -23.88
CA VAL A 106 4.02 -22.80 -23.64
C VAL A 106 3.81 -23.42 -22.26
N LYS A 107 3.69 -24.74 -22.19
CA LYS A 107 3.66 -25.46 -20.91
C LYS A 107 5.02 -25.30 -20.23
N VAL A 108 5.02 -24.76 -19.02
CA VAL A 108 6.20 -24.71 -18.16
C VAL A 108 6.37 -26.05 -17.44
N GLY A 109 5.29 -26.57 -16.86
CA GLY A 109 5.33 -27.86 -16.18
C GLY A 109 4.24 -27.98 -15.13
N ASP A 110 4.29 -29.11 -14.42
CA ASP A 110 3.38 -29.43 -13.33
C ASP A 110 4.07 -29.13 -11.99
N PHE A 111 3.32 -28.49 -11.10
CA PHE A 111 3.76 -27.98 -9.81
C PHE A 111 2.72 -28.29 -8.73
N ALA A 112 3.09 -28.06 -7.47
CA ALA A 112 2.19 -28.23 -6.34
C ALA A 112 2.26 -27.02 -5.41
N VAL A 113 1.09 -26.57 -4.96
CA VAL A 113 0.95 -25.64 -3.83
C VAL A 113 0.94 -26.46 -2.55
N THR A 114 1.94 -26.28 -1.70
CA THR A 114 2.06 -27.00 -0.42
C THR A 114 1.47 -26.23 0.76
N GLN A 115 1.32 -24.91 0.61
CA GLN A 115 0.72 -24.02 1.59
C GLN A 115 -0.07 -22.92 0.87
N VAL A 116 -1.26 -22.60 1.37
CA VAL A 116 -2.06 -21.46 0.90
C VAL A 116 -1.26 -20.18 1.09
N GLY A 117 -1.24 -19.33 0.07
CA GLY A 117 -0.44 -18.11 0.10
C GLY A 117 0.02 -17.65 -1.26
N TYR A 118 0.80 -16.57 -1.26
CA TYR A 118 1.45 -16.07 -2.46
C TYR A 118 2.45 -17.06 -3.03
N GLN A 119 2.36 -17.21 -4.35
CA GLN A 119 3.28 -17.96 -5.20
C GLN A 119 4.04 -16.95 -6.07
N THR A 120 5.32 -17.23 -6.32
CA THR A 120 6.15 -16.44 -7.23
C THR A 120 6.67 -17.31 -8.34
N VAL A 121 6.50 -16.86 -9.58
CA VAL A 121 7.10 -17.45 -10.78
C VAL A 121 8.15 -16.47 -11.28
N GLN A 122 9.42 -16.86 -11.19
CA GLN A 122 10.52 -16.04 -11.69
C GLN A 122 10.87 -16.43 -13.12
N ILE A 123 11.01 -15.46 -14.01
CA ILE A 123 11.33 -15.66 -15.42
C ILE A 123 12.61 -14.90 -15.77
N ALA A 124 13.52 -15.55 -16.49
CA ALA A 124 14.80 -15.01 -16.93
C ALA A 124 15.11 -15.40 -18.36
N GLY A 125 15.90 -14.57 -19.04
CA GLY A 125 16.52 -14.93 -20.32
C GLY A 125 17.89 -15.58 -20.11
N ASP A 126 18.20 -16.64 -20.86
CA ASP A 126 19.48 -17.36 -20.77
C ASP A 126 20.29 -17.28 -22.07
N THR A 127 19.82 -17.91 -23.14
CA THR A 127 20.44 -17.80 -24.48
C THR A 127 19.58 -16.98 -25.43
N LEU A 128 20.22 -16.19 -26.28
CA LEU A 128 19.54 -15.38 -27.30
C LEU A 128 20.41 -15.39 -28.55
N ALA A 129 19.85 -15.88 -29.66
CA ALA A 129 20.56 -15.91 -30.93
C ALA A 129 20.91 -14.48 -31.39
N LYS A 130 22.12 -14.27 -31.89
CA LYS A 130 22.57 -12.96 -32.37
C LYS A 130 21.74 -12.49 -33.56
N GLY A 131 21.36 -11.21 -33.56
CA GLY A 131 20.61 -10.59 -34.64
C GLY A 131 20.23 -9.16 -34.29
N ARG A 132 20.09 -8.30 -35.31
CA ARG A 132 19.86 -6.85 -35.14
C ARG A 132 18.62 -6.51 -34.30
N ASN A 133 17.62 -7.40 -34.31
CA ASN A 133 16.35 -7.26 -33.59
C ASN A 133 16.04 -8.49 -32.71
N SER A 134 17.06 -9.25 -32.32
CA SER A 134 16.87 -10.40 -31.43
C SER A 134 16.48 -9.90 -30.04
N ALA A 135 15.41 -10.45 -29.47
CA ALA A 135 14.98 -10.20 -28.11
C ALA A 135 14.35 -11.47 -27.55
N PHE A 136 14.35 -11.62 -26.23
CA PHE A 136 13.44 -12.53 -25.54
C PHE A 136 12.00 -12.09 -25.83
N PRO A 137 11.07 -13.03 -26.08
CA PRO A 137 9.70 -12.68 -26.44
C PRO A 137 9.01 -11.93 -25.31
N ALA A 138 8.08 -11.03 -25.66
CA ALA A 138 7.18 -10.44 -24.68
C ALA A 138 6.38 -11.52 -23.96
N ILE A 139 6.05 -11.30 -22.69
CA ILE A 139 5.29 -12.23 -21.86
C ILE A 139 4.02 -11.52 -21.40
N THR A 140 2.89 -11.94 -21.95
CA THR A 140 1.59 -11.30 -21.72
C THR A 140 0.95 -11.73 -20.40
N GLY A 141 1.23 -12.95 -19.95
CA GLY A 141 0.70 -13.47 -18.68
C GLY A 141 1.02 -14.93 -18.41
N LEU A 142 0.41 -15.44 -17.35
CA LEU A 142 0.41 -16.85 -16.98
C LEU A 142 -0.99 -17.43 -17.13
N SER A 143 -1.08 -18.74 -17.35
CA SER A 143 -2.31 -19.45 -17.03
C SER A 143 -2.06 -20.70 -16.20
N LEU A 144 -3.01 -20.98 -15.32
CA LEU A 144 -2.93 -22.02 -14.31
C LEU A 144 -4.14 -22.94 -14.43
N ASP A 145 -3.90 -24.24 -14.39
CA ASP A 145 -4.95 -25.25 -14.50
C ASP A 145 -4.69 -26.42 -13.54
N GLY A 146 -5.66 -26.77 -12.70
CA GLY A 146 -5.56 -27.89 -11.77
C GLY A 146 -6.29 -27.67 -10.44
N GLU A 147 -6.19 -28.67 -9.57
CA GLU A 147 -6.89 -28.74 -8.28
C GLU A 147 -6.57 -27.56 -7.37
N ALA A 148 -5.28 -27.17 -7.28
CA ALA A 148 -4.86 -26.04 -6.44
C ALA A 148 -5.42 -24.69 -6.91
N MET A 149 -5.91 -24.61 -8.16
CA MET A 149 -6.54 -23.41 -8.72
C MET A 149 -8.07 -23.42 -8.55
N THR A 150 -8.60 -24.34 -7.73
CA THR A 150 -10.00 -24.40 -7.34
C THR A 150 -10.10 -24.35 -5.81
N PRO A 151 -10.66 -23.27 -5.21
CA PRO A 151 -11.17 -22.07 -5.87
C PRO A 151 -10.07 -21.26 -6.58
N ALA A 152 -10.48 -20.42 -7.53
CA ALA A 152 -9.58 -19.61 -8.34
C ALA A 152 -8.60 -18.78 -7.48
N PRO A 153 -7.35 -18.58 -7.94
CA PRO A 153 -6.38 -17.77 -7.21
C PRO A 153 -6.79 -16.29 -7.16
N ASN A 154 -6.28 -15.56 -6.16
CA ASN A 154 -6.38 -14.11 -6.08
C ASN A 154 -5.19 -13.44 -6.79
N TYR A 155 -5.48 -12.41 -7.57
CA TYR A 155 -4.51 -11.62 -8.32
C TYR A 155 -5.18 -10.33 -8.79
N VAL A 156 -4.40 -9.38 -9.31
CA VAL A 156 -4.91 -8.13 -9.87
C VAL A 156 -5.52 -8.42 -11.24
N LYS A 157 -6.85 -8.35 -11.33
CA LYS A 157 -7.64 -8.59 -12.55
C LYS A 157 -7.93 -7.33 -13.35
N GLU A 158 -8.08 -6.22 -12.64
CA GLU A 158 -8.50 -4.91 -13.12
C GLU A 158 -7.90 -3.81 -12.23
N ASP A 159 -8.17 -2.53 -12.53
CA ASP A 159 -7.65 -1.38 -11.78
C ASP A 159 -6.13 -1.47 -11.54
N PHE A 160 -5.39 -1.84 -12.59
CA PHE A 160 -3.99 -2.23 -12.49
C PHE A 160 -3.10 -1.21 -11.80
N TYR A 161 -3.36 0.10 -11.96
CA TYR A 161 -2.63 1.14 -11.23
C TYR A 161 -2.73 0.94 -9.70
N TRP A 162 -3.95 0.77 -9.18
CA TRP A 162 -4.22 0.55 -7.77
C TRP A 162 -3.80 -0.84 -7.29
N GLY A 163 -4.07 -1.87 -8.07
CA GLY A 163 -3.66 -3.24 -7.74
C GLY A 163 -2.14 -3.40 -7.65
N ARG A 164 -1.38 -2.66 -8.47
CA ARG A 164 0.08 -2.66 -8.42
C ARG A 164 0.64 -1.81 -7.29
N ARG A 165 0.04 -0.65 -6.97
CA ARG A 165 0.32 0.06 -5.71
C ARG A 165 0.14 -0.89 -4.52
N GLY A 166 -0.95 -1.65 -4.55
CA GLY A 166 -1.29 -2.61 -3.51
C GLY A 166 -2.16 -1.98 -2.43
N PRO A 167 -2.50 -2.77 -1.39
CA PRO A 167 -3.51 -2.39 -0.43
C PRO A 167 -2.94 -1.43 0.63
N SER A 168 -3.44 -0.21 0.70
CA SER A 168 -3.20 0.67 1.84
C SER A 168 -3.92 0.13 3.09
N VAL A 169 -3.26 0.24 4.24
CA VAL A 169 -3.75 -0.29 5.53
C VAL A 169 -3.77 0.81 6.58
N HIS A 170 -4.68 0.72 7.55
CA HIS A 170 -4.93 1.80 8.51
C HIS A 170 -5.16 1.25 9.92
N LEU A 171 -4.81 2.07 10.91
CA LEU A 171 -5.19 1.91 12.31
C LEU A 171 -6.09 3.07 12.70
N SER A 172 -7.35 2.78 13.05
CA SER A 172 -8.28 3.76 13.62
C SER A 172 -8.23 3.68 15.14
N TYR A 173 -7.83 4.75 15.82
CA TYR A 173 -7.65 4.74 17.26
C TYR A 173 -8.97 4.98 17.99
N THR A 174 -9.26 4.17 19.02
CA THR A 174 -10.50 4.29 19.80
C THR A 174 -10.41 5.49 20.74
N VAL A 175 -11.28 6.49 20.53
CA VAL A 175 -11.44 7.63 21.44
C VAL A 175 -12.40 7.24 22.57
N PRO A 176 -12.03 7.41 23.86
CA PRO A 176 -12.79 6.84 24.98
C PRO A 176 -14.03 7.64 25.38
N ASP A 177 -14.09 8.92 25.07
CA ASP A 177 -15.20 9.81 25.41
C ASP A 177 -15.49 10.82 24.28
N LYS A 178 -16.43 11.74 24.52
CA LYS A 178 -16.87 12.76 23.55
C LYS A 178 -16.37 14.17 23.90
N LYS A 179 -15.20 14.30 24.51
CA LYS A 179 -14.59 15.62 24.77
C LYS A 179 -14.05 16.25 23.50
N ASP A 180 -13.85 17.56 23.59
CA ASP A 180 -13.12 18.33 22.59
C ASP A 180 -11.61 18.15 22.81
N TYR A 181 -10.98 17.40 21.90
CA TYR A 181 -9.54 17.16 21.89
C TYR A 181 -8.87 18.03 20.84
N ASN A 182 -8.07 19.01 21.24
CA ASN A 182 -7.40 19.90 20.30
C ASN A 182 -5.96 19.51 19.99
N TRP A 183 -5.41 18.46 20.61
CA TRP A 183 -4.09 17.93 20.22
C TRP A 183 -4.12 16.42 20.03
N PHE A 184 -3.38 15.95 19.02
CA PHE A 184 -3.09 14.54 18.81
C PHE A 184 -1.59 14.33 18.63
N TYR A 185 -1.01 13.46 19.45
CA TYR A 185 0.39 13.06 19.46
C TYR A 185 0.52 11.58 19.06
N ASN A 186 1.54 11.25 18.25
CA ASN A 186 1.89 9.88 17.87
C ASN A 186 3.39 9.76 17.61
N GLU A 187 3.94 8.55 17.75
CA GLU A 187 5.33 8.22 17.43
C GLU A 187 5.39 7.16 16.32
N VAL A 188 6.25 7.37 15.32
CA VAL A 188 6.47 6.43 14.21
C VAL A 188 7.92 5.98 14.18
N THR A 189 8.12 4.67 14.05
CA THR A 189 9.43 4.06 13.79
C THR A 189 9.32 3.13 12.58
N VAL A 190 10.12 3.38 11.55
CA VAL A 190 10.18 2.55 10.35
C VAL A 190 11.40 1.65 10.47
N PRO A 191 11.26 0.31 10.53
CA PRO A 191 12.41 -0.58 10.65
C PRO A 191 13.31 -0.53 9.41
N SER A 192 14.62 -0.75 9.57
CA SER A 192 15.52 -0.84 8.42
C SER A 192 15.12 -1.97 7.46
N GLY A 193 15.10 -1.66 6.16
CA GLY A 193 14.69 -2.59 5.10
C GLY A 193 13.19 -2.56 4.78
N TYR A 194 12.41 -1.75 5.51
CA TYR A 194 10.96 -1.61 5.34
C TYR A 194 10.52 -0.24 4.83
N ASP A 195 11.47 0.54 4.33
CA ASP A 195 11.34 1.89 3.81
C ASP A 195 11.63 1.99 2.30
N PRO A 196 11.07 1.11 1.44
CA PRO A 196 11.29 1.23 0.01
C PRO A 196 10.73 2.56 -0.51
N GLN A 197 11.27 3.03 -1.63
CA GLN A 197 10.74 4.19 -2.33
C GLN A 197 9.24 4.00 -2.63
N GLY A 198 8.48 5.09 -2.59
CA GLY A 198 7.04 5.07 -2.78
C GLY A 198 6.25 4.85 -1.51
N SER A 199 6.89 4.82 -0.35
CA SER A 199 6.21 4.59 0.93
C SER A 199 5.73 5.88 1.57
N TYR A 200 4.51 5.86 2.11
CA TYR A 200 4.01 6.88 3.02
C TYR A 200 3.62 6.25 4.36
N PHE A 201 4.39 6.59 5.41
CA PHE A 201 4.15 6.21 6.79
C PHE A 201 3.41 7.35 7.50
N MET A 202 2.08 7.34 7.40
CA MET A 202 1.25 8.40 7.93
C MET A 202 1.02 8.20 9.44
N ALA A 203 1.45 9.18 10.24
CA ALA A 203 1.43 9.14 11.70
C ALA A 203 0.11 9.68 12.28
N ASN A 204 -0.26 10.92 11.93
CA ASN A 204 -1.40 11.62 12.53
C ASN A 204 -2.41 11.99 11.45
N GLY A 205 -3.36 11.10 11.24
CA GLY A 205 -4.53 11.33 10.41
C GLY A 205 -5.66 11.89 11.24
N PHE A 206 -6.46 12.75 10.61
CA PHE A 206 -7.64 13.39 11.19
C PHE A 206 -8.74 13.48 10.13
N GLY A 207 -9.93 13.96 10.49
CA GLY A 207 -11.10 13.95 9.62
C GLY A 207 -10.88 14.62 8.26
N GLU A 208 -10.04 15.65 8.24
CA GLU A 208 -9.84 16.56 7.11
C GLU A 208 -8.41 16.54 6.57
N GLY A 209 -7.55 15.60 6.98
CA GLY A 209 -6.16 15.60 6.53
C GLY A 209 -5.27 14.54 7.15
N TYR A 210 -3.97 14.70 6.90
CA TYR A 210 -2.95 13.74 7.30
C TYR A 210 -1.60 14.40 7.56
N PHE A 211 -0.79 13.71 8.37
CA PHE A 211 0.56 14.13 8.72
C PHE A 211 1.48 12.92 8.90
N GLY A 212 2.62 12.88 8.22
CA GLY A 212 3.56 11.76 8.32
C GLY A 212 4.86 11.94 7.54
N ILE A 213 5.53 10.82 7.25
CA ILE A 213 6.82 10.79 6.54
C ILE A 213 6.82 9.88 5.31
N GLN A 214 7.54 10.29 4.27
CA GLN A 214 7.59 9.63 2.96
C GLN A 214 9.01 9.30 2.51
N VAL A 215 9.13 8.27 1.66
CA VAL A 215 10.32 7.99 0.84
C VAL A 215 9.99 8.30 -0.62
N ASN A 216 10.41 9.48 -1.10
CA ASN A 216 9.97 10.02 -2.38
C ASN A 216 10.87 9.57 -3.53
N SER A 217 12.18 9.50 -3.29
CA SER A 217 13.19 9.05 -4.25
C SER A 217 14.38 8.43 -3.52
N PRO A 218 15.39 7.90 -4.22
CA PRO A 218 16.63 7.43 -3.60
C PRO A 218 17.39 8.53 -2.83
N THR A 219 17.10 9.81 -3.10
CA THR A 219 17.81 10.96 -2.54
C THR A 219 16.90 11.95 -1.81
N GLU A 220 15.60 11.69 -1.74
CA GLU A 220 14.64 12.61 -1.12
C GLU A 220 13.62 11.88 -0.24
N ARG A 221 13.52 12.35 0.99
CA ARG A 221 12.51 11.99 1.97
C ARG A 221 11.82 13.25 2.47
N ARG A 222 10.54 13.14 2.80
CA ARG A 222 9.70 14.27 3.19
C ARG A 222 8.97 14.00 4.49
N VAL A 223 8.76 15.06 5.27
CA VAL A 223 7.73 15.17 6.29
C VAL A 223 6.58 15.94 5.65
N LEU A 224 5.42 15.30 5.45
CA LEU A 224 4.28 15.84 4.69
C LEU A 224 3.10 16.11 5.62
N PHE A 225 2.50 17.29 5.52
CA PHE A 225 1.28 17.69 6.22
C PHE A 225 0.28 18.31 5.23
N SER A 226 -0.93 17.74 5.15
CA SER A 226 -1.95 18.16 4.20
C SER A 226 -3.34 18.25 4.84
N VAL A 227 -4.15 19.16 4.31
CA VAL A 227 -5.55 19.38 4.71
C VAL A 227 -6.40 19.48 3.43
N TRP A 228 -7.44 18.66 3.32
CA TRP A 228 -8.40 18.72 2.22
C TRP A 228 -9.30 19.96 2.33
N SER A 229 -9.57 20.59 1.18
CA SER A 229 -10.63 21.59 1.06
C SER A 229 -12.01 20.96 1.36
N PRO A 230 -12.98 21.73 1.88
CA PRO A 230 -14.38 21.28 1.89
C PRO A 230 -14.97 21.11 0.47
N TYR A 231 -14.35 21.69 -0.56
CA TYR A 231 -14.79 21.56 -1.95
C TYR A 231 -14.37 20.23 -2.56
N GLN A 232 -15.34 19.45 -3.05
CA GLN A 232 -15.09 18.15 -3.66
C GLN A 232 -14.63 18.30 -5.11
N THR A 233 -13.32 18.14 -5.33
CA THR A 233 -12.70 18.13 -6.67
C THR A 233 -11.36 17.41 -6.62
N ASP A 234 -10.93 16.88 -7.76
CA ASP A 234 -9.58 16.34 -7.97
C ASP A 234 -8.63 17.38 -8.61
N ASP A 235 -9.15 18.53 -9.04
CA ASP A 235 -8.35 19.63 -9.57
C ASP A 235 -8.38 20.82 -8.60
N PRO A 236 -7.28 21.10 -7.87
CA PRO A 236 -7.25 22.19 -6.90
C PRO A 236 -7.47 23.57 -7.52
N SER A 237 -7.18 23.74 -8.82
CA SER A 237 -7.38 25.02 -9.51
C SER A 237 -8.86 25.41 -9.64
N THR A 238 -9.77 24.43 -9.48
CA THR A 238 -11.23 24.63 -9.53
C THR A 238 -11.84 25.04 -8.19
N ILE A 239 -11.08 25.00 -7.10
CA ILE A 239 -11.58 25.35 -5.78
C ILE A 239 -11.89 26.86 -5.73
N PRO A 240 -13.13 27.28 -5.39
CA PRO A 240 -13.44 28.69 -5.18
C PRO A 240 -12.57 29.32 -4.09
N ASP A 241 -12.18 30.58 -4.22
CA ASP A 241 -11.24 31.25 -3.30
C ASP A 241 -11.70 31.22 -1.83
N ASN A 242 -13.01 31.26 -1.57
CA ASN A 242 -13.57 31.16 -0.22
C ASN A 242 -13.54 29.75 0.38
N LEU A 243 -13.26 28.72 -0.43
CA LEU A 243 -13.15 27.31 -0.02
C LEU A 243 -11.71 26.78 -0.05
N LYS A 244 -10.74 27.60 -0.47
CA LYS A 244 -9.32 27.26 -0.45
C LYS A 244 -8.79 27.16 0.97
N ILE A 245 -7.83 26.25 1.17
CA ILE A 245 -7.05 26.17 2.40
C ILE A 245 -6.12 27.37 2.46
N LYS A 246 -6.17 28.13 3.56
CA LYS A 246 -5.32 29.31 3.76
C LYS A 246 -4.09 28.92 4.55
N LEU A 247 -2.90 29.32 4.09
CA LEU A 247 -1.68 29.24 4.90
C LEU A 247 -1.70 30.35 5.96
N LEU A 248 -1.54 29.98 7.23
CA LEU A 248 -1.40 30.91 8.35
C LEU A 248 0.07 31.14 8.69
N ASP A 249 0.83 30.05 8.82
CA ASP A 249 2.25 30.08 9.16
C ASP A 249 2.96 28.82 8.62
N LYS A 250 4.28 28.85 8.49
CA LYS A 250 5.11 27.70 8.12
C LYS A 250 6.49 27.75 8.75
N GLY A 251 7.03 26.56 9.02
CA GLY A 251 8.40 26.45 9.51
C GLY A 251 9.46 26.79 8.46
N GLU A 252 10.67 27.06 8.94
CA GLU A 252 11.84 27.27 8.10
C GLU A 252 12.10 26.06 7.19
N GLY A 253 12.37 26.33 5.90
CA GLY A 253 12.66 25.29 4.90
C GLY A 253 11.43 24.49 4.43
N VAL A 254 10.23 24.81 4.92
CA VAL A 254 8.99 24.15 4.50
C VAL A 254 8.49 24.72 3.17
N TYR A 255 8.25 23.81 2.23
CA TYR A 255 7.51 24.07 1.00
C TYR A 255 6.01 24.02 1.28
N VAL A 256 5.23 24.90 0.64
CA VAL A 256 3.77 24.92 0.70
C VAL A 256 3.22 25.01 -0.72
N GLY A 257 2.15 24.26 -0.99
CA GLY A 257 1.42 24.28 -2.24
C GLY A 257 0.05 23.64 -2.11
N GLU A 258 -0.52 23.22 -3.24
CA GLU A 258 -1.81 22.55 -3.33
C GLU A 258 -1.63 21.10 -3.79
N PHE A 259 -2.65 20.26 -3.60
CA PHE A 259 -2.69 18.88 -4.11
C PHE A 259 -4.05 18.55 -4.72
N GLY A 260 -4.10 17.48 -5.53
CA GLY A 260 -5.27 17.00 -6.27
C GLY A 260 -5.22 15.49 -6.55
N ASN A 261 -6.06 15.02 -7.47
CA ASN A 261 -6.24 13.63 -7.95
C ASN A 261 -6.87 12.63 -6.97
N GLU A 262 -6.86 12.91 -5.67
CA GLU A 262 -7.42 12.06 -4.61
C GLU A 262 -8.17 12.97 -3.61
N GLY A 263 -9.08 13.80 -4.14
CA GLY A 263 -9.49 15.04 -3.51
C GLY A 263 -8.43 16.14 -3.63
N SER A 264 -8.77 17.36 -3.22
CA SER A 264 -7.90 18.53 -3.37
C SER A 264 -7.82 19.37 -2.11
N GLY A 265 -6.71 20.06 -1.92
CA GLY A 265 -6.49 20.89 -0.73
C GLY A 265 -5.10 21.52 -0.65
N GLY A 266 -4.74 21.98 0.55
CA GLY A 266 -3.43 22.54 0.84
C GLY A 266 -2.47 21.47 1.35
N GLN A 267 -1.22 21.48 0.89
CA GLN A 267 -0.15 20.62 1.39
C GLN A 267 1.09 21.42 1.74
N SER A 268 1.88 20.85 2.64
CA SER A 268 3.18 21.37 3.03
C SER A 268 4.14 20.23 3.26
N TYR A 269 5.42 20.42 2.95
CA TYR A 269 6.43 19.44 3.31
C TYR A 269 7.78 20.05 3.64
N LEU A 270 8.46 19.43 4.60
CA LEU A 270 9.88 19.61 4.86
C LEU A 270 10.65 18.48 4.19
N ARG A 271 11.66 18.82 3.37
CA ARG A 271 12.65 17.83 2.94
C ARG A 271 13.52 17.49 4.13
N TYR A 272 13.38 16.27 4.65
CA TYR A 272 14.10 15.82 5.82
C TYR A 272 14.48 14.37 5.62
N ASN A 273 15.78 14.09 5.59
CA ASN A 273 16.32 12.76 5.41
C ASN A 273 16.21 11.94 6.70
N TRP A 274 14.98 11.63 7.10
CA TRP A 274 14.70 10.75 8.23
C TRP A 274 15.33 9.36 8.00
N GLN A 275 15.78 8.72 9.07
CA GLN A 275 16.48 7.45 9.03
C GLN A 275 15.58 6.32 9.54
N PRO A 276 15.68 5.10 8.97
CA PRO A 276 15.07 3.92 9.57
C PRO A 276 15.62 3.67 10.98
N ASP A 277 14.87 2.90 11.76
CA ASP A 277 15.10 2.57 13.18
C ASP A 277 15.10 3.77 14.15
N THR A 278 14.92 4.99 13.65
CA THR A 278 14.68 6.20 14.46
C THR A 278 13.19 6.40 14.74
N THR A 279 12.86 6.71 16.00
CA THR A 279 11.51 7.12 16.39
C THR A 279 11.32 8.63 16.22
N TYR A 280 10.46 8.99 15.28
CA TYR A 280 10.01 10.38 15.06
C TYR A 280 8.69 10.64 15.76
N ARG A 281 8.46 11.89 16.17
CA ARG A 281 7.24 12.28 16.90
C ARG A 281 6.47 13.31 16.12
N PHE A 282 5.16 13.16 16.12
CA PHE A 282 4.23 13.98 15.39
C PHE A 282 3.20 14.52 16.36
N LEU A 283 2.93 15.81 16.23
CA LEU A 283 1.95 16.52 17.04
C LEU A 283 1.12 17.39 16.11
N VAL A 284 -0.20 17.24 16.14
CA VAL A 284 -1.12 18.12 15.42
C VAL A 284 -2.04 18.82 16.41
N ASN A 285 -2.25 20.12 16.20
CA ASN A 285 -3.30 20.89 16.85
C ASN A 285 -4.43 21.16 15.87
N ILE A 286 -5.66 20.95 16.32
CA ILE A 286 -6.88 21.15 15.53
C ILE A 286 -7.91 21.84 16.42
N GLU A 287 -8.29 23.06 16.09
CA GLU A 287 -9.26 23.83 16.86
C GLU A 287 -10.02 24.85 16.00
N PRO A 288 -11.26 25.20 16.37
CA PRO A 288 -11.98 26.28 15.73
C PRO A 288 -11.18 27.59 15.75
N SER A 289 -11.15 28.30 14.62
CA SER A 289 -10.43 29.56 14.54
C SER A 289 -11.12 30.62 15.39
N THR A 290 -10.33 31.36 16.18
CA THR A 290 -10.80 32.56 16.88
C THR A 290 -10.77 33.81 15.99
N THR A 291 -10.13 33.72 14.83
CA THR A 291 -9.92 34.85 13.91
C THR A 291 -10.84 34.78 12.70
N TYR A 292 -11.15 33.58 12.21
CA TYR A 292 -12.01 33.36 11.04
C TYR A 292 -13.26 32.57 11.45
N GLU A 293 -14.40 33.25 11.57
CA GLU A 293 -15.66 32.59 11.93
C GLU A 293 -16.00 31.45 10.94
N GLY A 294 -16.39 30.29 11.49
CA GLY A 294 -16.72 29.11 10.68
C GLY A 294 -15.52 28.40 10.06
N HIS A 295 -14.29 28.72 10.49
CA HIS A 295 -13.07 28.01 10.11
C HIS A 295 -12.52 27.15 11.25
N THR A 296 -11.70 26.16 10.89
CA THR A 296 -10.86 25.39 11.81
C THR A 296 -9.39 25.56 11.41
N GLU A 297 -8.50 25.73 12.38
CA GLU A 297 -7.05 25.79 12.19
C GLU A 297 -6.39 24.44 12.46
N TYR A 298 -5.40 24.10 11.66
CA TYR A 298 -4.65 22.85 11.71
C TYR A 298 -3.16 23.17 11.74
N ARG A 299 -2.45 22.80 12.81
CA ARG A 299 -1.01 23.07 12.96
C ARG A 299 -0.24 21.77 13.16
N GLY A 300 0.67 21.45 12.24
CA GLY A 300 1.48 20.24 12.30
C GLY A 300 2.90 20.51 12.79
N TYR A 301 3.36 19.78 13.81
CA TYR A 301 4.71 19.87 14.37
C TYR A 301 5.42 18.51 14.31
N PHE A 302 6.67 18.54 13.86
CA PHE A 302 7.52 17.36 13.71
C PHE A 302 8.72 17.44 14.66
N TYR A 303 8.98 16.37 15.40
CA TYR A 303 10.16 16.25 16.23
C TYR A 303 11.13 15.23 15.65
N ALA A 304 12.36 15.67 15.44
CA ALA A 304 13.47 14.81 15.08
C ALA A 304 14.44 14.67 16.26
N PRO A 305 14.71 13.45 16.75
CA PRO A 305 15.61 13.27 17.88
C PRO A 305 17.04 13.70 17.59
N GLU A 306 17.48 13.68 16.33
CA GLU A 306 18.81 14.11 15.91
C GLU A 306 19.03 15.61 16.12
N THR A 307 17.97 16.42 16.05
CA THR A 307 18.04 17.87 16.31
C THR A 307 17.54 18.26 17.71
N GLY A 308 16.89 17.34 18.42
CA GLY A 308 16.38 17.58 19.77
C GLY A 308 15.30 18.66 19.86
N GLN A 309 14.62 18.96 18.76
CA GLN A 309 13.74 20.13 18.62
C GLN A 309 12.47 19.79 17.84
N TRP A 310 11.37 20.40 18.27
CA TRP A 310 10.14 20.45 17.49
C TRP A 310 10.24 21.52 16.40
N LYS A 311 9.74 21.21 15.21
CA LYS A 311 9.66 22.13 14.08
C LYS A 311 8.21 22.25 13.64
N LEU A 312 7.75 23.48 13.45
CA LEU A 312 6.51 23.72 12.72
C LEU A 312 6.69 23.23 11.28
N ILE A 313 5.70 22.50 10.76
CA ILE A 313 5.62 22.21 9.33
C ILE A 313 4.77 23.30 8.70
N ALA A 314 3.47 23.31 8.96
CA ALA A 314 2.61 24.43 8.61
C ALA A 314 1.43 24.58 9.57
N ALA A 315 0.85 25.77 9.54
CA ALA A 315 -0.46 26.09 10.09
C ALA A 315 -1.39 26.44 8.93
N PHE A 316 -2.51 25.74 8.81
CA PHE A 316 -3.52 25.95 7.78
C PHE A 316 -4.87 26.32 8.41
N SER A 317 -5.66 27.15 7.72
CA SER A 317 -7.06 27.41 8.04
C SER A 317 -7.96 26.80 6.97
N ARG A 318 -8.90 25.96 7.39
CA ARG A 318 -9.93 25.34 6.56
C ARG A 318 -11.28 26.06 6.75
N PRO A 319 -11.87 26.62 5.68
CA PRO A 319 -13.21 27.23 5.74
C PRO A 319 -14.33 26.20 5.93
N GLU A 320 -15.52 26.66 6.24
CA GLU A 320 -16.75 25.85 6.40
C GLU A 320 -16.56 24.62 7.31
N THR A 321 -15.80 24.82 8.39
CA THR A 321 -15.43 23.75 9.31
C THR A 321 -15.37 24.28 10.73
N ASN A 322 -15.99 23.56 11.66
CA ASN A 322 -15.92 23.86 13.09
C ASN A 322 -15.71 22.55 13.86
N THR A 323 -14.45 22.14 14.03
CA THR A 323 -14.12 20.84 14.64
C THR A 323 -12.88 20.91 15.51
N TYR A 324 -12.74 19.87 16.34
CA TYR A 324 -11.51 19.48 17.02
C TYR A 324 -10.94 18.22 16.36
N VAL A 325 -9.96 17.55 16.98
CA VAL A 325 -9.44 16.28 16.48
C VAL A 325 -10.57 15.26 16.34
N ALA A 326 -10.83 14.87 15.10
CA ALA A 326 -11.77 13.82 14.76
C ALA A 326 -11.05 12.69 13.99
N ARG A 327 -11.49 11.45 14.21
CA ARG A 327 -10.96 10.25 13.52
C ARG A 327 -9.42 10.12 13.59
N PRO A 328 -8.81 10.15 14.80
CA PRO A 328 -7.37 9.95 14.92
C PRO A 328 -6.99 8.58 14.35
N HIS A 329 -6.09 8.56 13.37
CA HIS A 329 -5.68 7.33 12.72
C HIS A 329 -4.24 7.40 12.20
N SER A 330 -3.72 6.25 11.80
CA SER A 330 -2.47 6.12 11.03
C SER A 330 -2.72 5.24 9.81
N PHE A 331 -1.88 5.39 8.78
CA PHE A 331 -1.90 4.49 7.64
C PHE A 331 -0.51 4.22 7.06
N LEU A 332 -0.45 3.16 6.27
CA LEU A 332 0.72 2.78 5.49
C LEU A 332 0.30 2.57 4.04
N GLU A 333 0.97 3.28 3.14
CA GLU A 333 0.64 3.32 1.72
C GLU A 333 1.88 3.12 0.83
N ASN A 334 1.64 2.53 -0.33
CA ASN A 334 2.50 2.63 -1.48
C ASN A 334 1.88 3.55 -2.56
N PHE A 335 2.57 4.60 -2.96
CA PHE A 335 2.16 5.51 -4.03
C PHE A 335 2.88 5.25 -5.37
N LEU A 336 3.71 4.21 -5.48
CA LEU A 336 4.41 3.83 -6.71
C LEU A 336 4.04 2.40 -7.16
N PRO A 337 3.34 2.22 -8.29
CA PRO A 337 2.99 0.91 -8.84
C PRO A 337 4.19 -0.05 -9.00
N GLU A 338 5.33 0.47 -9.42
CA GLU A 338 6.56 -0.31 -9.64
C GLU A 338 7.21 -0.80 -8.33
N ALA A 339 6.82 -0.23 -7.20
CA ALA A 339 7.32 -0.58 -5.88
C ALA A 339 6.39 -1.55 -5.11
N GLY A 340 5.37 -2.12 -5.77
CA GLY A 340 4.41 -3.03 -5.15
C GLY A 340 4.99 -4.37 -4.68
N GLN A 341 6.17 -4.75 -5.18
CA GLN A 341 6.90 -5.97 -4.81
C GLN A 341 7.74 -5.83 -3.53
N PHE A 342 7.89 -4.61 -3.00
CA PHE A 342 8.65 -4.38 -1.78
C PHE A 342 7.73 -4.33 -0.59
N GLU A 343 8.09 -5.04 0.46
CA GLU A 343 7.37 -5.02 1.72
C GLU A 343 7.61 -3.70 2.46
N ARG A 344 6.57 -3.20 3.12
CA ARG A 344 6.62 -2.00 3.96
C ARG A 344 6.12 -2.34 5.34
N LYS A 345 6.70 -1.71 6.36
CA LYS A 345 6.27 -1.88 7.76
C LYS A 345 6.62 -0.63 8.56
N ALA A 346 5.76 -0.27 9.51
CA ALA A 346 6.06 0.72 10.52
C ALA A 346 5.40 0.38 11.85
N PHE A 347 6.05 0.80 12.93
CA PHE A 347 5.52 0.78 14.27
C PHE A 347 4.94 2.15 14.63
N TYR A 348 3.76 2.13 15.26
CA TYR A 348 3.03 3.31 15.73
C TYR A 348 2.83 3.17 17.24
N ASN A 349 3.33 4.14 18.00
CA ASN A 349 3.29 4.05 19.46
C ASN A 349 2.93 5.37 20.13
N ARG A 350 2.55 5.29 21.41
CA ARG A 350 2.27 6.43 22.27
C ARG A 350 1.29 7.42 21.65
N GLN A 351 0.13 6.91 21.24
CA GLN A 351 -0.96 7.78 20.79
C GLN A 351 -1.55 8.50 22.00
N PHE A 352 -1.61 9.83 21.96
CA PHE A 352 -2.21 10.63 23.03
C PHE A 352 -3.09 11.74 22.43
N LEU A 353 -4.25 11.96 23.05
CA LEU A 353 -5.06 13.14 22.82
C LEU A 353 -4.95 14.09 24.01
N ARG A 354 -4.96 15.40 23.76
CA ARG A 354 -5.08 16.42 24.81
C ARG A 354 -6.39 17.17 24.65
N ASP A 355 -7.18 17.22 25.72
CA ASP A 355 -8.43 18.00 25.72
C ASP A 355 -8.16 19.51 25.86
N THR A 356 -9.18 20.31 25.58
CA THR A 356 -9.11 21.79 25.68
C THR A 356 -8.86 22.29 27.11
N GLN A 357 -9.07 21.46 28.13
CA GLN A 357 -8.74 21.75 29.53
C GLN A 357 -7.28 21.38 29.88
N GLY A 358 -6.61 20.70 28.95
CA GLY A 358 -5.20 20.37 29.02
C GLY A 358 -4.87 18.99 29.57
N ASN A 359 -5.87 18.13 29.74
CA ASN A 359 -5.69 16.77 30.21
C ASN A 359 -5.30 15.83 29.06
N TRP A 360 -4.29 15.00 29.29
CA TRP A 360 -3.87 13.98 28.34
C TRP A 360 -4.62 12.66 28.56
N VAL A 361 -4.95 12.01 27.45
CA VAL A 361 -5.57 10.68 27.41
C VAL A 361 -4.78 9.81 26.43
N GLU A 362 -4.28 8.68 26.89
CA GLU A 362 -3.59 7.72 26.03
C GLU A 362 -4.60 6.88 25.24
N LEU A 363 -4.37 6.71 23.94
CA LEU A 363 -5.12 5.78 23.10
C LEU A 363 -4.31 4.49 22.96
N ASN A 364 -4.77 3.41 23.60
CA ASN A 364 -4.09 2.11 23.62
C ASN A 364 -4.89 1.02 22.89
N GLN A 365 -5.98 1.39 22.22
CA GLN A 365 -6.83 0.50 21.40
C GLN A 365 -6.91 1.01 19.96
N ALA A 366 -6.82 0.09 19.00
CA ALA A 366 -6.90 0.42 17.58
C ALA A 366 -7.70 -0.65 16.80
N LYS A 367 -8.40 -0.20 15.75
CA LYS A 367 -9.09 -1.05 14.77
C LYS A 367 -8.32 -1.05 13.46
N PHE A 368 -8.01 -2.23 12.95
CA PHE A 368 -7.36 -2.39 11.65
C PHE A 368 -8.37 -2.31 10.50
N THR A 369 -8.05 -1.54 9.47
CA THR A 369 -8.82 -1.47 8.22
C THR A 369 -7.89 -1.46 7.01
N TYR A 370 -8.44 -1.68 5.83
CA TYR A 370 -7.73 -1.65 4.56
C TYR A 370 -8.60 -1.01 3.48
N ASP A 371 -7.96 -0.63 2.38
CA ASP A 371 -8.58 0.06 1.25
C ASP A 371 -9.46 -0.82 0.34
N ALA A 372 -9.90 -0.24 -0.77
CA ALA A 372 -10.70 -0.93 -1.77
C ALA A 372 -9.94 -2.05 -2.51
N THR A 373 -8.61 -1.94 -2.65
CA THR A 373 -7.76 -2.94 -3.31
C THR A 373 -7.77 -4.26 -2.55
N ALA A 374 -7.59 -4.20 -1.23
CA ALA A 374 -7.73 -5.36 -0.34
C ALA A 374 -9.17 -5.88 -0.32
N ARG A 375 -10.17 -4.99 -0.22
CA ARG A 375 -11.59 -5.37 -0.18
C ARG A 375 -12.04 -6.15 -1.41
N LYS A 376 -11.52 -5.82 -2.60
CA LYS A 376 -11.76 -6.54 -3.85
C LYS A 376 -11.06 -7.91 -3.91
N GLY A 377 -10.16 -8.21 -2.97
CA GLY A 377 -9.32 -9.40 -3.02
C GLY A 377 -8.32 -9.38 -4.18
N SER A 378 -7.97 -8.19 -4.71
CA SER A 378 -6.97 -8.07 -5.78
C SER A 378 -5.55 -8.34 -5.27
N ARG A 379 -5.32 -7.98 -3.99
CA ARG A 379 -4.07 -8.17 -3.25
C ARG A 379 -4.42 -8.60 -1.83
N LEU A 380 -3.63 -9.50 -1.23
CA LEU A 380 -3.85 -10.12 0.08
C LEU A 380 -2.65 -9.95 1.04
N ASP A 381 -1.68 -9.13 0.64
CA ASP A 381 -0.48 -8.78 1.42
C ASP A 381 -0.72 -7.50 2.22
N TYR A 382 -1.62 -7.60 3.19
CA TYR A 382 -1.98 -6.53 4.13
C TYR A 382 -2.07 -7.07 5.56
N GLN A 383 -1.45 -6.40 6.51
CA GLN A 383 -1.41 -6.84 7.90
C GLN A 383 -1.34 -5.62 8.83
N GLY A 384 -1.89 -5.81 10.01
CA GLY A 384 -1.72 -4.90 11.13
C GLY A 384 -1.97 -5.65 12.42
N GLY A 385 -1.44 -5.11 13.52
CA GLY A 385 -1.58 -5.75 14.81
C GLY A 385 -0.77 -5.08 15.90
N GLU A 386 -0.51 -5.86 16.94
CA GLU A 386 0.40 -5.52 18.03
C GLU A 386 1.64 -6.42 17.94
N GLU A 387 2.80 -5.81 18.13
CA GLU A 387 4.08 -6.50 18.24
C GLU A 387 5.01 -5.66 19.12
N GLN A 388 5.66 -6.29 20.09
CA GLN A 388 6.63 -5.65 20.99
C GLN A 388 6.03 -4.42 21.72
N ASN A 389 4.81 -4.56 22.23
CA ASN A 389 4.02 -3.53 22.93
C ASN A 389 3.70 -2.29 22.08
N ARG A 390 3.75 -2.41 20.75
CA ARG A 390 3.50 -1.33 19.79
C ARG A 390 2.49 -1.79 18.77
N PHE A 391 1.71 -0.87 18.22
CA PHE A 391 0.95 -1.20 17.01
C PHE A 391 1.88 -1.23 15.80
N TYR A 392 1.56 -2.05 14.82
CA TYR A 392 2.23 -2.03 13.52
C TYR A 392 1.23 -2.09 12.37
N LEU A 393 1.67 -1.55 11.24
CA LEU A 393 1.07 -1.79 9.92
C LEU A 393 2.15 -2.38 9.01
N ARG A 394 1.73 -3.29 8.12
CA ARG A 394 2.57 -3.92 7.12
C ARG A 394 1.75 -4.17 5.87
N ASN A 395 2.27 -3.81 4.69
CA ASN A 395 1.58 -4.10 3.44
C ASN A 395 2.57 -4.35 2.31
N THR A 396 2.04 -4.78 1.16
CA THR A 396 2.78 -5.03 -0.08
C THR A 396 3.87 -6.11 0.07
N GLY A 397 4.65 -6.39 -0.98
CA GLY A 397 5.72 -7.38 -0.89
C GLY A 397 5.29 -8.85 -1.00
N PHE A 398 4.01 -9.12 -1.27
CA PHE A 398 3.50 -10.46 -1.53
C PHE A 398 3.75 -11.47 -0.39
N PHE A 399 3.77 -11.01 0.86
CA PHE A 399 3.76 -11.90 2.02
C PHE A 399 2.38 -12.54 2.23
N THR A 400 2.34 -13.67 2.93
CA THR A 400 1.10 -14.38 3.27
C THR A 400 0.68 -14.13 4.71
N GLY A 401 -0.62 -14.13 4.98
CA GLY A 401 -1.20 -14.00 6.33
C GLY A 401 -1.91 -12.66 6.56
N PRO A 402 -2.96 -12.34 5.78
CA PRO A 402 -3.68 -11.08 5.94
C PRO A 402 -4.36 -10.94 7.31
N THR A 403 -4.41 -9.72 7.84
CA THR A 403 -5.22 -9.41 9.04
C THR A 403 -6.69 -9.22 8.64
N PRO A 404 -7.67 -9.83 9.33
CA PRO A 404 -9.09 -9.61 9.06
C PRO A 404 -9.52 -8.15 9.27
N TYR A 405 -10.45 -7.68 8.45
CA TYR A 405 -11.04 -6.33 8.56
C TYR A 405 -11.69 -6.12 9.94
N LEU A 406 -11.49 -4.93 10.53
CA LEU A 406 -11.97 -4.55 11.86
C LEU A 406 -11.41 -5.40 13.01
N SER A 407 -10.27 -6.08 12.80
CA SER A 407 -9.54 -6.67 13.91
C SER A 407 -9.18 -5.59 14.93
N GLU A 408 -9.46 -5.86 16.21
CA GLU A 408 -9.19 -4.96 17.32
C GLU A 408 -7.90 -5.38 18.02
N PHE A 409 -7.06 -4.40 18.34
CA PHE A 409 -5.80 -4.59 19.02
C PHE A 409 -5.70 -3.67 20.23
N THR A 410 -5.10 -4.17 21.30
CA THR A 410 -4.79 -3.40 22.51
C THR A 410 -3.31 -3.53 22.80
N ARG A 411 -2.62 -2.41 23.03
CA ARG A 411 -1.25 -2.39 23.55
C ARG A 411 -1.25 -2.00 25.03
N PRO A 412 -0.22 -2.35 25.82
CA PRO A 412 -0.07 -1.80 27.16
C PRO A 412 -0.01 -0.27 27.14
N SER A 413 -0.67 0.37 28.10
CA SER A 413 -0.56 1.81 28.31
C SER A 413 0.83 2.17 28.81
N SER A 414 1.42 3.24 28.26
CA SER A 414 2.66 3.81 28.78
C SER A 414 2.44 4.59 30.08
N ASN A 415 1.24 5.16 30.26
CA ASN A 415 0.89 6.05 31.38
C ASN A 415 1.85 7.24 31.58
N ASP A 416 2.58 7.61 30.52
CA ASP A 416 3.53 8.72 30.51
C ASP A 416 3.18 9.66 29.36
N ALA A 417 2.47 10.74 29.70
CA ALA A 417 2.05 11.74 28.73
C ALA A 417 3.25 12.47 28.11
N PRO A 418 3.18 12.88 26.84
CA PRO A 418 4.27 13.58 26.19
C PRO A 418 4.54 14.95 26.86
N VAL A 419 5.82 15.23 27.12
CA VAL A 419 6.29 16.54 27.61
C VAL A 419 6.49 17.45 26.41
N ILE A 420 5.61 18.44 26.26
CA ILE A 420 5.64 19.39 25.14
C ILE A 420 6.14 20.76 25.64
N PRO A 421 7.19 21.33 25.01
CA PRO A 421 7.66 22.67 25.34
C PRO A 421 6.76 23.73 24.68
N TRP A 422 5.57 23.97 25.23
CA TRP A 422 4.54 24.82 24.62
C TRP A 422 5.03 26.22 24.23
N GLN A 423 5.87 26.83 25.07
CA GLN A 423 6.43 28.16 24.80
C GLN A 423 7.29 28.19 23.53
N SER A 424 8.04 27.12 23.23
CA SER A 424 8.85 27.06 22.01
C SER A 424 8.02 26.73 20.76
N LEU A 425 6.84 26.12 20.91
CA LEU A 425 5.93 25.89 19.78
C LEU A 425 5.24 27.19 19.33
N GLN A 426 4.95 28.09 20.26
CA GLN A 426 4.24 29.36 20.02
C GLN A 426 5.14 30.51 19.53
N ALA A 427 6.46 30.31 19.47
CA ALA A 427 7.41 31.33 19.01
C ALA A 427 7.40 31.57 17.49
N HIS A 428 6.56 30.85 16.75
CA HIS A 428 6.25 31.06 15.34
C HIS A 428 4.79 31.55 15.24
N PRO A 429 4.56 32.88 15.35
CA PRO A 429 3.25 33.49 15.16
C PRO A 429 2.87 33.64 13.68
#